data_AF-A0A0C9WY66-F1
#
_entry.id   AF-A0A0C9WY66-F1
#
_cell.length_a   1.000
_cell.length_b   1.000
_cell.length_c   1.000
_cell.angle_alpha   90.00
_cell.angle_beta   90.00
_cell.angle_gamma   90.00
#
_symmetry.space_group_name_H-M   'P 1'
#
loop_
_entity.id
_entity.type
_entity.pdbx_description
1 polymer ?
#
loop_
_entity_poly.entity_id
_entity_poly.type
_entity_poly.pdbx_seq_one_letter_code
_entity_poly.pdbx_strand_id
1 'polypeptide(L)'
;MIAYLHGVSEDVAWQDLVTEFVDFERCGPPHGNLPVKLRPKEISNWIRSKKKDLVPFLDVCSYRKIFKEWWAGVQPSWRNEGGTLMRNVPPGEGWQTLKKGGTSGIYVVVVGLSWWVKAQDTERDADVWALVDDLLWVIQQMKKDMGLIIPLSQKRPRDADADPEVKDSPRKM
;
A
#
# COMPACT_ATOMS: atom_id res chain seq x y z
N MET A 1 3.01 -4.78 -15.69
CA MET A 1 2.20 -4.66 -14.46
C MET A 1 1.55 -3.28 -14.35
N ILE A 2 2.30 -2.18 -14.26
CA ILE A 2 1.73 -0.81 -14.34
C ILE A 2 0.96 -0.59 -15.65
N ALA A 3 1.53 -1.01 -16.79
CA ALA A 3 0.83 -0.97 -18.08
C ALA A 3 -0.49 -1.76 -18.11
N TYR A 4 -0.58 -2.87 -17.36
CA TYR A 4 -1.83 -3.61 -17.21
C TYR A 4 -2.86 -2.78 -16.43
N LEU A 5 -2.45 -2.12 -15.34
CA LEU A 5 -3.34 -1.30 -14.53
C LEU A 5 -3.87 -0.09 -15.33
N HIS A 6 -3.04 0.59 -16.12
CA HIS A 6 -3.54 1.68 -16.98
C HIS A 6 -4.55 1.18 -18.03
N GLY A 7 -4.40 -0.04 -18.55
CA GLY A 7 -5.31 -0.63 -19.52
C GLY A 7 -6.59 -1.24 -18.93
N VAL A 8 -6.83 -1.12 -17.62
CA VAL A 8 -8.04 -1.67 -16.97
C VAL A 8 -9.29 -0.83 -17.26
N SER A 9 -9.18 0.50 -17.28
CA SER A 9 -10.30 1.42 -17.51
C SER A 9 -9.78 2.80 -17.91
N GLU A 10 -10.46 3.50 -18.81
CA GLU A 10 -10.16 4.89 -19.18
C GLU A 10 -10.82 5.92 -18.22
N ASP A 11 -11.62 5.49 -17.25
CA ASP A 11 -12.26 6.37 -16.27
C ASP A 11 -11.20 7.13 -15.45
N VAL A 12 -11.41 8.44 -15.30
CA VAL A 12 -10.49 9.37 -14.63
C VAL A 12 -10.21 8.93 -13.20
N ALA A 13 -11.23 8.46 -12.46
CA ALA A 13 -11.04 8.03 -11.07
C ALA A 13 -10.09 6.82 -10.96
N TRP A 14 -10.14 5.92 -11.95
CA TRP A 14 -9.21 4.80 -12.01
C TRP A 14 -7.79 5.25 -12.38
N GLN A 15 -7.65 6.14 -13.36
CA GLN A 15 -6.34 6.66 -13.77
C GLN A 15 -5.66 7.46 -12.65
N ASP A 16 -6.43 8.25 -11.89
CA ASP A 16 -5.94 8.98 -10.72
C ASP A 16 -5.47 8.00 -9.63
N LEU A 17 -6.23 6.95 -9.37
CA LEU A 17 -5.83 5.89 -8.44
C LEU A 17 -4.51 5.23 -8.86
N VAL A 18 -4.36 4.85 -10.13
CA VAL A 18 -3.13 4.21 -10.62
C VAL A 18 -1.95 5.18 -10.52
N THR A 19 -2.15 6.46 -10.83
CA THR A 19 -1.11 7.49 -10.73
C THR A 19 -0.65 7.68 -9.29
N GLU A 20 -1.59 7.87 -8.36
CA GLU A 20 -1.29 8.02 -6.94
C GLU A 20 -0.62 6.77 -6.35
N PHE A 21 -1.03 5.58 -6.79
CA PHE A 21 -0.40 4.32 -6.40
C PHE A 21 1.05 4.23 -6.86
N VAL A 22 1.36 4.59 -8.11
CA VAL A 22 2.73 4.58 -8.64
C VAL A 22 3.60 5.55 -7.86
N ASP A 23 3.09 6.74 -7.57
CA ASP A 23 3.83 7.73 -6.77
C ASP A 23 4.02 7.28 -5.32
N PHE A 24 3.04 6.61 -4.72
CA PHE A 24 3.18 5.98 -3.42
C PHE A 24 4.31 4.95 -3.40
N GLU A 25 4.38 4.03 -4.38
CA GLU A 25 5.48 3.05 -4.44
C GLU A 25 6.84 3.73 -4.69
N ARG A 26 6.89 4.83 -5.45
CA ARG A 26 8.10 5.64 -5.65
C ARG A 26 8.59 6.30 -4.35
N CYS A 27 7.71 6.63 -3.42
CA CYS A 27 8.09 7.14 -2.10
C CYS A 27 8.78 6.09 -1.20
N GLY A 28 8.83 4.82 -1.61
CA GLY A 28 9.52 3.75 -0.88
C GLY A 28 8.86 3.37 0.45
N PRO A 29 7.55 3.03 0.49
CA PRO A 29 6.90 2.48 1.67
C PRO A 29 7.68 1.29 2.26
N PRO A 30 7.59 1.06 3.58
CA PRO A 30 8.16 -0.14 4.17
C PRO A 30 7.50 -1.38 3.54
N HIS A 31 8.31 -2.38 3.21
CA HIS A 31 7.81 -3.63 2.67
C HIS A 31 7.04 -4.39 3.75
N GLY A 32 5.96 -5.07 3.34
CA GLY A 32 5.27 -5.97 4.25
C GLY A 32 4.02 -6.59 3.64
N ASN A 33 3.33 -7.38 4.46
CA ASN A 33 2.16 -8.11 4.05
C ASN A 33 0.91 -7.49 4.65
N LEU A 34 -0.12 -7.32 3.83
CA LEU A 34 -1.46 -7.02 4.35
C LEU A 34 -2.04 -8.23 5.10
N PRO A 35 -3.03 -8.00 5.99
CA PRO A 35 -3.76 -9.09 6.63
C PRO A 35 -4.35 -10.06 5.60
N VAL A 36 -4.29 -11.35 5.93
CA VAL A 36 -4.77 -12.45 5.08
C VAL A 36 -6.19 -12.86 5.43
N LYS A 37 -6.66 -12.52 6.64
CA LYS A 37 -8.00 -12.83 7.12
C LYS A 37 -9.05 -12.27 6.16
N LEU A 38 -9.98 -13.12 5.72
CA LEU A 38 -11.06 -12.81 4.77
C LEU A 38 -10.61 -12.37 3.37
N ARG A 39 -9.32 -12.47 3.04
CA ARG A 39 -8.82 -12.16 1.70
C ARG A 39 -9.52 -13.05 0.66
N PRO A 40 -10.05 -12.49 -0.45
CA PRO A 40 -10.60 -13.29 -1.55
C PRO A 40 -9.63 -14.39 -1.99
N LYS A 41 -10.18 -15.60 -2.21
CA LYS A 41 -9.38 -16.78 -2.60
C LYS A 41 -8.65 -16.55 -3.92
N GLU A 42 -9.25 -15.77 -4.82
CA GLU A 42 -8.71 -15.38 -6.12
C GLU A 42 -7.40 -14.60 -5.95
N ILE A 43 -7.38 -13.63 -5.02
CA ILE A 43 -6.17 -12.87 -4.68
C ILE A 43 -5.13 -13.80 -4.07
N SER A 44 -5.52 -14.66 -3.12
CA SER A 44 -4.59 -15.61 -2.49
C SER A 44 -3.98 -16.59 -3.48
N ASN A 45 -4.77 -17.07 -4.44
CA ASN A 45 -4.32 -17.96 -5.52
C ASN A 45 -3.40 -17.23 -6.48
N TRP A 46 -3.75 -16.00 -6.88
CA TRP A 46 -2.93 -15.19 -7.75
C TRP A 46 -1.58 -14.82 -7.11
N ILE A 47 -1.54 -14.49 -5.81
CA ILE A 47 -0.28 -14.24 -5.07
C ILE A 47 0.64 -15.47 -5.13
N ARG A 48 0.10 -16.69 -5.00
CA ARG A 48 0.87 -17.94 -5.09
C ARG A 48 1.21 -18.37 -6.52
N SER A 49 0.45 -17.90 -7.50
CA SER A 49 0.64 -18.24 -8.92
C SER A 49 1.96 -17.67 -9.46
N LYS A 50 2.65 -18.48 -10.28
CA LYS A 50 3.78 -18.02 -11.12
C LYS A 50 3.32 -17.26 -12.37
N LYS A 51 2.05 -17.41 -12.76
CA LYS A 51 1.44 -16.75 -13.92
C LYS A 51 0.69 -15.50 -13.45
N LYS A 52 1.40 -14.37 -13.37
CA LYS A 52 0.85 -13.10 -12.84
C LYS A 52 -0.02 -12.35 -13.85
N ASP A 53 0.14 -12.64 -15.13
CA ASP A 53 -0.59 -11.98 -16.22
C ASP A 53 -2.01 -12.54 -16.45
N LEU A 54 -2.35 -13.66 -15.79
CA LEU A 54 -3.67 -14.26 -15.90
C LEU A 54 -4.63 -13.63 -14.88
N VAL A 55 -5.68 -12.99 -15.40
CA VAL A 55 -6.82 -12.53 -14.62
C VAL A 55 -7.68 -13.76 -14.27
N PRO A 56 -8.03 -13.97 -12.99
CA PRO A 56 -8.87 -15.08 -12.59
C PRO A 56 -10.30 -14.90 -13.12
N PHE A 57 -11.00 -16.01 -13.35
CA PHE A 57 -12.45 -15.97 -13.53
C PHE A 57 -13.10 -15.49 -12.23
N LEU A 58 -14.05 -14.55 -12.33
CA LEU A 58 -14.74 -13.95 -11.20
C LEU A 58 -16.23 -14.19 -11.27
N ASP A 59 -16.80 -14.74 -10.20
CA ASP A 59 -18.21 -14.55 -9.88
C ASP A 59 -18.36 -13.19 -9.19
N VAL A 60 -18.70 -12.16 -9.96
CA VAL A 60 -18.70 -10.75 -9.52
C VAL A 60 -19.58 -10.55 -8.29
N CYS A 61 -20.75 -11.20 -8.23
CA CYS A 61 -21.69 -11.08 -7.12
C CYS A 61 -21.12 -11.56 -5.78
N SER A 62 -20.44 -12.70 -5.77
CA SER A 62 -19.78 -13.21 -4.55
C SER A 62 -18.49 -12.44 -4.26
N TYR A 63 -17.71 -12.12 -5.30
CA TYR A 63 -16.42 -11.45 -5.18
C TYR A 63 -16.57 -10.06 -4.56
N ARG A 64 -17.53 -9.25 -5.01
CA ARG A 64 -17.76 -7.90 -4.46
C ARG A 64 -18.01 -7.91 -2.96
N LYS A 65 -18.80 -8.87 -2.47
CA LYS A 65 -19.15 -8.97 -1.04
C LYS A 65 -17.92 -9.29 -0.21
N ILE A 66 -17.17 -10.32 -0.62
CA ILE A 66 -15.96 -10.75 0.08
C ILE A 66 -14.86 -9.68 -0.01
N PHE A 67 -14.74 -9.00 -1.15
CA PHE A 67 -13.77 -7.93 -1.33
C PHE A 67 -14.07 -6.73 -0.42
N LYS A 68 -15.34 -6.28 -0.34
CA LYS A 68 -15.75 -5.20 0.59
C LYS A 68 -15.47 -5.57 2.04
N GLU A 69 -15.80 -6.79 2.44
CA GLU A 69 -15.57 -7.28 3.81
C GLU A 69 -14.06 -7.34 4.12
N TRP A 70 -13.26 -7.85 3.19
CA TRP A 70 -11.80 -7.85 3.33
C TRP A 70 -11.23 -6.45 3.40
N TRP A 71 -11.67 -5.53 2.52
CA TRP A 71 -11.21 -4.15 2.51
C TRP A 71 -11.50 -3.45 3.83
N ALA A 72 -12.69 -3.64 4.38
CA ALA A 72 -13.06 -3.12 5.70
C ALA A 72 -12.23 -3.75 6.84
N GLY A 73 -11.88 -5.03 6.71
CA GLY A 73 -11.07 -5.77 7.70
C GLY A 73 -9.57 -5.47 7.68
N VAL A 74 -9.02 -4.95 6.57
CA VAL A 74 -7.62 -4.52 6.50
C VAL A 74 -7.40 -3.07 6.96
N GLN A 75 -8.48 -2.30 7.15
CA GLN A 75 -8.37 -0.93 7.62
C GLN A 75 -7.80 -0.85 9.03
N PRO A 76 -7.12 0.25 9.38
CA PRO A 76 -6.82 0.57 10.77
C PRO A 76 -8.09 0.54 11.64
N SER A 77 -7.96 0.14 12.90
CA SER A 77 -9.10 0.02 13.83
C SER A 77 -9.89 1.31 14.01
N TRP A 78 -9.20 2.46 14.00
CA TRP A 78 -9.84 3.78 14.12
C TRP A 78 -10.75 4.13 12.93
N ARG A 79 -10.57 3.46 11.78
CA ARG A 79 -11.26 3.80 10.55
C ARG A 79 -12.59 3.07 10.40
N ASN A 80 -12.73 1.89 10.98
CA ASN A 80 -13.92 1.05 10.81
C ASN A 80 -14.83 1.17 12.02
N GLU A 81 -15.84 2.03 11.92
CA GLU A 81 -16.85 2.22 12.96
C GLU A 81 -18.15 1.54 12.51
N GLY A 82 -18.41 0.33 13.06
CA GLY A 82 -19.65 -0.41 12.78
C GLY A 82 -19.88 -0.75 11.30
N GLY A 83 -18.82 -0.90 10.51
CA GLY A 83 -18.91 -1.16 9.06
C GLY A 83 -18.84 0.09 8.19
N THR A 84 -18.76 1.28 8.78
CA THR A 84 -18.55 2.54 8.06
C THR A 84 -17.08 2.93 8.08
N LEU A 85 -16.51 3.23 6.91
CA LEU A 85 -15.12 3.66 6.78
C LEU A 85 -14.99 5.17 6.94
N MET A 86 -14.50 5.59 8.10
CA MET A 86 -14.30 6.99 8.43
C MET A 86 -13.14 7.59 7.62
N ARG A 87 -13.27 8.87 7.26
CA ARG A 87 -12.21 9.65 6.58
C ARG A 87 -11.58 10.72 7.47
N ASN A 88 -12.08 10.88 8.69
CA ASN A 88 -11.42 11.73 9.68
C ASN A 88 -10.32 10.94 10.38
N VAL A 89 -9.05 11.33 10.20
CA VAL A 89 -7.92 10.68 10.84
C VAL A 89 -7.75 11.28 12.24
N PRO A 90 -7.96 10.51 13.33
CA PRO A 90 -7.80 11.04 14.68
C PRO A 90 -6.34 11.44 14.97
N PRO A 91 -6.09 12.42 15.85
CA PRO A 91 -4.74 12.77 16.26
C PRO A 91 -4.00 11.56 16.87
N GLY A 92 -2.76 11.32 16.44
CA GLY A 92 -1.92 10.22 16.96
C GLY A 92 -2.18 8.86 16.30
N GLU A 93 -3.22 8.74 15.49
CA GLU A 93 -3.47 7.56 14.66
C GLU A 93 -2.71 7.62 13.34
N GLY A 94 -2.46 6.46 12.74
CA GLY A 94 -1.70 6.39 11.50
C GLY A 94 -2.05 5.22 10.61
N TRP A 95 -1.35 5.13 9.48
CA TRP A 95 -1.61 4.16 8.42
C TRP A 95 -0.70 2.93 8.45
N GLN A 96 0.00 2.68 9.55
CA GLN A 96 1.10 1.68 9.60
C GLN A 96 0.69 0.26 9.21
N THR A 97 -0.59 -0.09 9.38
CA THR A 97 -1.16 -1.40 8.99
C THR A 97 -1.31 -1.53 7.47
N LEU A 98 -1.69 -0.47 6.78
CA LEU A 98 -1.92 -0.42 5.32
C LEU A 98 -0.73 0.10 4.52
N LYS A 99 0.11 0.92 5.13
CA LYS A 99 1.31 1.55 4.55
C LYS A 99 2.40 0.50 4.34
N LYS A 100 2.12 -0.46 3.46
CA LYS A 100 2.97 -1.57 3.07
C LYS A 100 3.14 -1.55 1.56
N GLY A 101 4.39 -1.47 1.12
CA GLY A 101 4.76 -1.51 -0.29
C GLY A 101 5.04 -2.90 -0.82
N GLY A 102 5.36 -2.95 -2.11
CA GLY A 102 5.81 -4.16 -2.78
C GLY A 102 4.68 -5.16 -3.07
N THR A 103 5.07 -6.38 -3.45
CA THR A 103 4.16 -7.35 -4.10
C THR A 103 3.07 -7.96 -3.21
N SER A 104 3.16 -7.71 -1.90
CA SER A 104 2.22 -8.23 -0.88
C SER A 104 1.55 -7.11 -0.06
N GLY A 105 1.88 -5.86 -0.39
CA GLY A 105 1.36 -4.65 0.22
C GLY A 105 0.08 -4.15 -0.45
N ILE A 106 -0.10 -2.82 -0.52
CA ILE A 106 -1.31 -2.21 -1.10
C ILE A 106 -1.53 -2.58 -2.57
N TYR A 107 -0.46 -2.92 -3.28
CA TYR A 107 -0.51 -3.41 -4.65
C TYR A 107 -1.52 -4.57 -4.84
N VAL A 108 -1.62 -5.50 -3.88
CA VAL A 108 -2.56 -6.63 -4.00
C VAL A 108 -4.03 -6.20 -3.95
N VAL A 109 -4.32 -5.07 -3.28
CA VAL A 109 -5.66 -4.46 -3.26
C VAL A 109 -5.95 -3.82 -4.61
N VAL A 110 -5.00 -3.05 -5.15
CA VAL A 110 -5.15 -2.38 -6.47
C VAL A 110 -5.40 -3.43 -7.57
N VAL A 111 -4.66 -4.53 -7.56
CA VAL A 111 -4.86 -5.62 -8.52
C VAL A 111 -6.20 -6.30 -8.33
N GLY A 112 -6.56 -6.67 -7.10
CA GLY A 112 -7.83 -7.33 -6.82
C GLY A 112 -9.03 -6.45 -7.20
N LEU A 113 -8.92 -5.13 -7.00
CA LEU A 113 -9.92 -4.15 -7.42
C LEU A 113 -9.98 -4.02 -8.94
N SER A 114 -8.83 -4.07 -9.63
CA SER A 114 -8.76 -4.03 -11.09
C SER A 114 -9.59 -5.12 -11.75
N TRP A 115 -9.64 -6.32 -11.16
CA TRP A 115 -10.43 -7.42 -11.71
C TRP A 115 -11.93 -7.15 -11.63
N TRP A 116 -12.39 -6.53 -10.54
CA TRP A 116 -13.79 -6.13 -10.41
C TRP A 116 -14.12 -4.97 -11.37
N VAL A 117 -13.22 -3.99 -11.51
CA VAL A 117 -13.40 -2.91 -12.50
C VAL A 117 -13.53 -3.47 -13.91
N LYS A 118 -12.66 -4.42 -14.32
CA LYS A 118 -12.72 -5.06 -15.64
C LYS A 118 -13.94 -5.95 -15.86
N ALA A 119 -14.52 -6.49 -14.79
CA ALA A 119 -15.66 -7.40 -14.86
C ALA A 119 -17.02 -6.66 -14.89
N GLN A 120 -17.02 -5.34 -15.08
CA GLN A 120 -18.23 -4.57 -15.33
C GLN A 120 -18.71 -4.82 -16.77
N ASP A 121 -19.88 -5.45 -16.93
CA ASP A 121 -20.39 -5.83 -18.25
C ASP A 121 -21.27 -4.74 -18.92
N THR A 122 -22.05 -3.97 -18.15
CA THR A 122 -23.06 -3.06 -18.74
C THR A 122 -23.29 -1.74 -17.99
N GLU A 123 -23.14 -1.71 -16.67
CA GLU A 123 -23.39 -0.52 -15.86
C GLU A 123 -22.23 -0.20 -14.91
N ARG A 124 -22.06 1.11 -14.65
CA ARG A 124 -21.05 1.65 -13.74
C ARG A 124 -21.40 1.25 -12.30
N ASP A 125 -20.88 0.10 -11.86
CA ASP A 125 -21.16 -0.46 -10.53
C ASP A 125 -20.77 0.53 -9.42
N ALA A 126 -21.76 1.13 -8.76
CA ALA A 126 -21.51 2.16 -7.75
C ALA A 126 -20.60 1.66 -6.60
N ASP A 127 -20.66 0.37 -6.27
CA ASP A 127 -19.85 -0.20 -5.18
C ASP A 127 -18.36 -0.23 -5.51
N VAL A 128 -17.99 -0.63 -6.73
CA VAL A 128 -16.56 -0.69 -7.10
C VAL A 128 -15.99 0.71 -7.24
N TRP A 129 -16.76 1.66 -7.77
CA TRP A 129 -16.29 3.04 -7.91
C TRP A 129 -16.22 3.79 -6.57
N ALA A 130 -17.10 3.47 -5.61
CA ALA A 130 -16.95 3.95 -4.23
C ALA A 130 -15.66 3.41 -3.58
N LEU A 131 -15.28 2.16 -3.85
CA LEU A 131 -14.02 1.59 -3.40
C LEU A 131 -12.79 2.16 -4.10
N VAL A 132 -12.90 2.50 -5.40
CA VAL A 132 -11.83 3.19 -6.13
C VAL A 132 -11.56 4.56 -5.51
N ASP A 133 -12.61 5.35 -5.26
CA ASP A 133 -12.51 6.64 -4.57
C ASP A 133 -11.93 6.49 -3.16
N ASP A 134 -12.38 5.47 -2.42
CA ASP A 134 -11.89 5.19 -1.08
C ASP A 134 -10.39 4.83 -1.06
N LEU A 135 -9.96 3.94 -1.96
CA LEU A 135 -8.57 3.53 -2.05
C LEU A 135 -7.66 4.67 -2.52
N LEU A 136 -8.13 5.49 -3.47
CA LEU A 136 -7.43 6.71 -3.91
C LEU A 136 -7.19 7.63 -2.71
N TRP A 137 -8.23 7.91 -1.94
CA TRP A 137 -8.12 8.74 -0.74
C TRP A 137 -7.14 8.13 0.27
N VAL A 138 -7.20 6.82 0.53
CA VAL A 138 -6.26 6.13 1.44
C VAL A 138 -4.81 6.29 0.98
N ILE A 139 -4.52 6.09 -0.30
CA ILE A 139 -3.16 6.23 -0.85
C ILE A 139 -2.65 7.66 -0.68
N GLN A 140 -3.49 8.66 -0.94
CA GLN A 140 -3.14 10.06 -0.70
C GLN A 140 -2.83 10.33 0.77
N GLN A 141 -3.61 9.76 1.71
CA GLN A 141 -3.32 9.90 3.14
C GLN A 141 -2.02 9.22 3.54
N MET A 142 -1.74 8.02 3.02
CA MET A 142 -0.48 7.33 3.27
C MET A 142 0.73 8.12 2.74
N LYS A 143 0.60 8.77 1.58
CA LYS A 143 1.64 9.66 1.04
C LYS A 143 1.86 10.89 1.91
N LYS A 144 0.78 11.52 2.40
CA LYS A 144 0.87 12.65 3.34
C LYS A 144 1.58 12.24 4.63
N ASP A 145 1.21 11.09 5.19
CA ASP A 145 1.86 10.51 6.37
C ASP A 145 3.37 10.28 6.13
N MET A 146 3.78 9.85 4.93
CA MET A 146 5.21 9.75 4.58
C MET A 146 5.89 11.10 4.42
N GLY A 147 5.24 12.07 3.77
CA GLY A 147 5.79 13.42 3.58
C GLY A 147 5.99 14.16 4.90
N LEU A 148 5.14 13.91 5.89
CA LEU A 148 5.27 14.44 7.25
C LEU A 148 6.40 13.79 8.07
N ILE A 149 6.87 12.60 7.68
CA ILE A 149 7.98 11.90 8.34
C ILE A 149 9.36 12.36 7.82
N ILE A 150 9.42 13.20 6.78
CA ILE A 150 10.66 13.85 6.33
C ILE A 150 10.76 15.22 7.02
N PRO A 151 11.22 15.27 8.28
CA PRO A 151 12.53 15.87 8.52
C PRO A 151 13.37 15.13 9.61
N LEU A 152 14.70 15.14 9.44
CA LEU A 152 15.75 14.59 10.32
C LEU A 152 15.98 13.07 10.30
N SER A 153 16.58 12.57 9.22
CA SER A 153 17.58 11.50 9.37
C SER A 153 18.86 11.89 8.62
N GLN A 154 19.52 12.93 9.10
CA GLN A 154 20.95 13.12 8.85
C GLN A 154 21.72 12.76 10.13
N LYS A 155 22.29 11.56 10.06
CA LYS A 155 23.53 11.06 10.70
C LYS A 155 23.97 11.76 11.99
N ARG A 156 23.98 11.00 13.09
CA ARG A 156 24.84 11.29 14.24
C ARG A 156 26.29 11.46 13.75
N PRO A 157 27.02 12.52 14.13
CA PRO A 157 28.46 12.52 13.98
C PRO A 157 29.00 11.41 14.88
N ARG A 158 29.81 10.50 14.34
CA ARG A 158 30.75 9.76 15.18
C ARG A 158 31.90 10.71 15.42
N ASP A 159 32.16 10.98 16.70
CA ASP A 159 33.22 11.83 17.19
C ASP A 159 34.55 11.50 16.48
N ALA A 160 35.12 12.54 15.87
CA ALA A 160 36.56 12.69 15.79
C ALA A 160 36.98 13.31 17.13
N ASP A 161 37.81 12.63 17.93
CA ASP A 161 39.22 12.99 18.10
C ASP A 161 39.90 12.17 19.22
N ALA A 162 41.14 11.76 18.97
CA ALA A 162 42.25 11.54 19.92
C ALA A 162 43.35 10.65 19.28
N ASP A 163 44.02 11.23 18.28
CA ASP A 163 45.48 11.46 18.06
C ASP A 163 46.59 10.51 18.65
N PRO A 164 47.88 10.66 18.30
CA PRO A 164 48.63 9.66 17.53
C PRO A 164 49.85 9.09 18.29
N GLU A 165 50.43 8.06 17.68
CA GLU A 165 51.67 7.40 18.06
C GLU A 165 52.89 8.35 18.03
N VAL A 166 53.60 8.51 19.15
CA VAL A 166 54.98 9.04 19.19
C VAL A 166 55.90 8.02 19.85
N LYS A 167 56.78 7.42 19.04
CA LYS A 167 57.96 6.68 19.49
C LYS A 167 59.04 7.65 19.96
N ASP A 168 59.59 7.43 21.16
CA ASP A 168 61.03 7.58 21.38
C ASP A 168 61.50 6.82 22.64
N SER A 169 62.57 6.04 22.49
CA SER A 169 63.44 5.50 23.56
C SER A 169 64.73 6.32 23.51
N PRO A 170 65.52 6.59 24.59
CA PRO A 170 66.05 5.55 25.49
C PRO A 170 66.51 5.96 26.93
N ARG A 171 66.94 4.94 27.70
CA ARG A 171 68.18 4.83 28.53
C ARG A 171 68.08 4.77 30.08
N LYS A 172 68.92 3.85 30.61
CA LYS A 172 69.37 3.54 32.00
C LYS A 172 68.54 2.44 32.70
N MET A 173 69.09 1.34 33.18
CA MET A 173 70.42 1.01 33.75
C MET A 173 71.07 -0.21 33.11
#